data_AF-A0A2I0KQK4-F1
#
_entry.id   AF-A0A2I0KQK4-F1
#
_cell.length_a   1.000
_cell.length_b   1.000
_cell.length_c   1.000
_cell.angle_alpha   90.00
_cell.angle_beta   90.00
_cell.angle_gamma   90.00
#
_symmetry.space_group_name_H-M   'P 1'
#
loop_
_entity.id
_entity.type
_entity.pdbx_description
1 polymer ?
#
loop_
_entity_poly.entity_id
_entity_poly.type
_entity_poly.pdbx_seq_one_letter_code
_entity_poly.pdbx_strand_id
1 'polypeptide(L)'
;LRQQPTFLSLTSQGLIMEKLMASSSTKGEELGNRFIYVGDGSADFCAGLALRAKDTLMPRKDFPVWELVCKNQKLIKAEVHEWSDGEGLEAVLLSSIKRALISYCQHENGNFDEPSAY
;
A
#
# COMPACT_ATOMS: atom_id res chain seq x y z
N LEU A 1 21.73 -3.95 18.72
CA LEU A 1 21.50 -3.87 17.26
C LEU A 1 20.64 -2.63 17.01
N ARG A 2 21.29 -1.48 16.74
CA ARG A 2 20.58 -0.21 16.49
C ARG A 2 19.81 -0.35 15.18
N GLN A 3 18.48 -0.27 15.23
CA GLN A 3 17.70 0.10 14.07
C GLN A 3 18.19 1.49 13.65
N GLN A 4 18.89 1.59 12.53
CA GLN A 4 19.15 2.89 11.94
C GLN A 4 17.77 3.46 11.57
N PRO A 5 17.44 4.71 11.94
CA PRO A 5 16.20 5.30 11.50
C PRO A 5 16.28 5.38 9.98
N THR A 6 15.47 4.56 9.32
CA THR A 6 15.23 4.68 7.90
C THR A 6 14.66 6.08 7.65
N PHE A 7 14.99 6.66 6.49
CA PHE A 7 14.54 7.99 6.04
C PHE A 7 13.02 8.25 6.20
N LEU A 8 12.25 7.17 6.36
CA LEU A 8 10.85 7.06 6.77
C LEU A 8 10.46 7.84 8.04
N SER A 9 11.35 7.99 9.02
CA SER A 9 11.03 8.48 10.37
C SER A 9 10.83 10.00 10.50
N LEU A 10 10.94 10.79 9.42
CA LEU A 10 11.04 12.25 9.53
C LEU A 10 9.69 12.99 9.45
N THR A 11 8.58 12.35 9.10
CA THR A 11 7.24 12.99 9.12
C THR A 11 6.25 12.25 10.02
N SER A 12 5.30 13.01 10.58
CA SER A 12 4.23 12.46 11.43
C SER A 12 3.39 11.41 10.68
N GLN A 13 3.12 11.61 9.39
CA GLN A 13 2.36 10.68 8.56
C GLN A 13 3.11 9.36 8.35
N GLY A 14 4.43 9.39 8.11
CA GLY A 14 5.26 8.19 8.02
C GLY A 14 5.20 7.34 9.29
N LEU A 15 5.36 7.98 10.46
CA LEU A 15 5.32 7.28 11.74
C LEU A 15 3.94 6.68 12.07
N ILE A 16 2.85 7.38 11.73
CA ILE A 16 1.49 6.85 11.88
C ILE A 16 1.32 5.61 11.00
N MET A 17 1.78 5.68 9.75
CA MET A 17 1.68 4.56 8.83
C MET A 17 2.46 3.35 9.33
N GLU A 18 3.69 3.51 9.80
CA GLU A 18 4.48 2.42 10.38
C GLU A 18 3.75 1.73 11.55
N LYS A 19 3.11 2.51 12.43
CA LYS A 19 2.33 1.96 13.55
C LYS A 19 1.13 1.17 13.08
N LEU A 20 0.36 1.68 12.11
CA LEU A 20 -0.79 0.99 11.51
C LEU A 20 -0.38 -0.32 10.82
N MET A 21 0.75 -0.29 10.12
CA MET A 21 1.30 -1.46 9.42
C MET A 21 1.77 -2.53 10.41
N ALA A 22 2.40 -2.12 11.52
CA ALA A 22 2.81 -3.03 12.58
C ALA A 22 1.60 -3.63 13.33
N SER A 23 0.56 -2.85 13.61
CA SER A 23 -0.63 -3.33 14.33
C SER A 23 -1.53 -4.23 13.49
N SER A 24 -1.56 -4.03 12.16
CA SER A 24 -2.37 -4.81 11.23
C SER A 24 -1.75 -6.15 10.83
N SER A 25 -0.54 -6.46 11.32
CA SER A 25 0.21 -7.68 11.04
C SER A 25 0.00 -8.75 12.13
N THR A 26 -1.21 -8.87 12.68
CA THR A 26 -1.56 -9.90 13.67
C THR A 26 -1.52 -11.29 13.05
N LYS A 27 -0.80 -12.22 13.71
CA LYS A 27 -0.52 -13.59 13.26
C LYS A 27 -1.81 -14.35 12.91
N GLY A 28 -1.94 -14.82 11.67
CA GLY A 28 -2.99 -15.75 11.26
C GLY A 28 -3.60 -15.49 9.87
N GLU A 29 -3.52 -14.27 9.35
CA GLU A 29 -3.96 -13.98 7.98
C GLU A 29 -2.78 -14.12 7.01
N GLU A 30 -2.73 -15.20 6.22
CA GLU A 30 -1.71 -15.38 5.18
C GLU A 30 -1.71 -14.24 4.16
N LEU A 31 -2.87 -13.63 3.90
CA LEU A 31 -2.99 -12.50 2.99
C LEU A 31 -2.65 -11.16 3.65
N GLY A 32 -2.94 -11.00 4.96
CA GLY A 32 -2.86 -9.76 5.75
C GLY A 32 -3.54 -8.53 5.14
N ASN A 33 -3.93 -7.56 5.96
CA ASN A 33 -4.53 -6.30 5.48
C ASN A 33 -3.76 -5.65 4.30
N ARG A 34 -4.48 -5.22 3.25
CA ARG A 34 -3.96 -4.44 2.12
C ARG A 34 -4.31 -2.96 2.31
N PHE A 35 -3.34 -2.09 2.14
CA PHE A 35 -3.51 -0.65 2.27
C PHE A 35 -3.56 0.04 0.91
N ILE A 36 -4.46 1.02 0.79
CA ILE A 36 -4.50 1.98 -0.31
C ILE A 36 -4.31 3.36 0.31
N TYR A 37 -3.22 4.04 -0.02
CA TYR A 37 -2.91 5.39 0.45
C TYR A 37 -3.15 6.40 -0.67
N VAL A 38 -3.90 7.46 -0.38
CA VAL A 38 -4.20 8.54 -1.32
C VAL A 38 -3.67 9.84 -0.73
N GLY A 39 -2.94 10.62 -1.52
CA GLY A 39 -2.38 11.89 -1.05
C GLY A 39 -1.87 12.78 -2.18
N ASP A 40 -1.62 14.03 -1.85
CA ASP A 40 -1.09 15.06 -2.75
C ASP A 40 0.10 15.84 -2.13
N GLY A 41 0.27 15.82 -0.81
CA GLY A 41 1.25 16.62 -0.09
C GLY A 41 2.63 15.97 0.03
N SER A 42 3.69 16.77 0.15
CA SER A 42 5.06 16.23 0.27
C SER A 42 5.27 15.32 1.48
N ALA A 43 4.52 15.52 2.56
CA ALA A 43 4.59 14.70 3.76
C ALA A 43 4.03 13.27 3.54
N ASP A 44 3.18 13.08 2.52
CA ASP A 44 2.62 11.79 2.11
C ASP A 44 3.68 10.87 1.50
N PHE A 45 4.79 11.42 0.99
CA PHE A 45 5.88 10.61 0.44
C PHE A 45 6.46 9.64 1.48
N CYS A 46 6.65 10.10 2.72
CA CYS A 46 7.13 9.24 3.81
C CYS A 46 6.10 8.18 4.20
N ALA A 47 4.80 8.48 4.14
CA ALA A 47 3.77 7.47 4.33
C ALA A 47 3.81 6.41 3.20
N GLY A 48 4.03 6.84 1.96
CA GLY A 48 4.21 5.96 0.81
C GLY A 48 5.40 5.01 0.92
N LEU A 49 6.50 5.45 1.52
CA LEU A 49 7.67 4.60 1.77
C LEU A 49 7.39 3.45 2.76
N ALA A 50 6.42 3.63 3.68
CA ALA A 50 6.09 2.64 4.71
C ALA A 50 5.23 1.48 4.15
N LEU A 51 4.66 1.67 2.97
CA LEU A 51 3.83 0.69 2.28
C LEU A 51 4.66 -0.52 1.79
N ARG A 52 4.04 -1.71 1.73
CA ARG A 52 4.66 -2.94 1.24
C ARG A 52 4.34 -3.15 -0.24
N ALA A 53 4.97 -4.16 -0.85
CA ALA A 53 4.76 -4.49 -2.26
C ALA A 53 3.31 -4.85 -2.63
N LYS A 54 2.52 -5.35 -1.67
CA LYS A 54 1.10 -5.64 -1.88
C LYS A 54 0.19 -4.42 -1.68
N ASP A 55 0.72 -3.30 -1.22
CA ASP A 55 -0.09 -2.10 -0.96
C ASP A 55 -0.03 -1.16 -2.17
N THR A 56 -0.89 -0.15 -2.18
CA THR A 56 -1.02 0.79 -3.29
C THR A 56 -0.88 2.24 -2.81
N LEU A 57 -0.06 3.02 -3.51
CA LEU A 57 0.09 4.47 -3.35
C LEU A 57 -0.58 5.18 -4.53
N MET A 58 -1.44 6.15 -4.26
CA MET A 58 -2.15 6.94 -5.25
C MET A 58 -1.79 8.43 -5.16
N PRO A 59 -0.65 8.83 -5.73
CA PRO A 59 -0.20 10.21 -5.68
C PRO A 59 -0.99 11.08 -6.66
N ARG A 60 -1.43 12.25 -6.22
CA ARG A 60 -2.07 13.22 -7.11
C ARG A 60 -1.04 13.79 -8.10
N LYS A 61 -1.31 13.64 -9.39
CA LYS A 61 -0.46 14.08 -10.49
C LYS A 61 -0.27 15.59 -10.46
N ASP A 62 0.95 16.05 -10.72
CA ASP A 62 1.37 17.46 -10.70
C ASP A 62 1.35 18.10 -9.29
N PHE A 63 1.29 17.29 -8.23
CA PHE A 63 1.43 17.72 -6.84
C PHE A 63 2.73 17.20 -6.20
N PRO A 64 3.18 17.78 -5.07
CA PRO A 64 4.49 17.47 -4.49
C PRO A 64 4.77 15.98 -4.24
N VAL A 65 3.78 15.19 -3.80
CA VAL A 65 3.99 13.75 -3.59
C VAL A 65 4.30 13.02 -4.90
N TRP A 66 3.63 13.36 -5.99
CA TRP A 66 3.83 12.72 -7.29
C TRP A 66 5.23 13.03 -7.82
N GLU A 67 5.67 14.28 -7.73
CA GLU A 67 7.04 14.64 -8.10
C GLU A 67 8.10 13.84 -7.31
N LEU A 68 7.89 13.71 -5.99
CA LEU A 68 8.81 12.96 -5.13
C LEU A 68 8.84 11.48 -5.49
N VAL A 69 7.68 10.88 -5.79
CA VAL A 69 7.56 9.50 -6.25
C VAL A 69 8.26 9.31 -7.59
N CYS A 70 8.05 10.19 -8.58
CA CYS A 70 8.73 10.13 -9.87
C CYS A 70 10.26 10.22 -9.72
N LYS A 71 10.75 11.12 -8.86
CA LYS A 71 12.20 11.30 -8.62
C LYS A 71 12.82 10.12 -7.87
N ASN A 72 12.05 9.38 -7.07
CA ASN A 72 12.55 8.37 -6.14
C ASN A 72 11.87 7.00 -6.28
N GLN A 73 11.44 6.63 -7.49
CA GLN A 73 10.61 5.44 -7.73
C GLN A 73 11.17 4.15 -7.13
N LYS A 74 12.50 3.98 -7.13
CA LYS A 74 13.17 2.78 -6.57
C LYS A 74 13.01 2.63 -5.06
N LEU A 75 12.66 3.69 -4.34
CA LEU A 75 12.44 3.66 -2.90
C LEU A 75 11.01 3.21 -2.54
N ILE A 76 10.07 3.34 -3.46
CA ILE A 76 8.67 2.95 -3.26
C ILE A 76 8.52 1.46 -3.60
N LYS A 77 8.09 0.69 -2.61
CA LYS A 77 7.82 -0.75 -2.77
C LYS A 77 6.41 -1.00 -3.30
N ALA A 78 5.47 -0.15 -2.93
CA ALA A 78 4.07 -0.26 -3.29
C ALA A 78 3.81 -0.06 -4.79
N GLU A 79 2.68 -0.58 -5.24
CA GLU A 79 2.16 -0.26 -6.57
C GLU A 79 1.75 1.22 -6.61
N VAL A 80 2.14 1.96 -7.65
CA VAL A 80 1.86 3.39 -7.77
C VAL A 80 0.83 3.64 -8.87
N HIS A 81 -0.27 4.32 -8.54
CA HIS A 81 -1.29 4.75 -9.50
C HIS A 81 -1.63 6.22 -9.35
N GLU A 82 -1.20 7.05 -10.28
CA GLU A 82 -1.50 8.48 -10.26
C GLU A 82 -2.96 8.81 -10.62
N TRP A 83 -3.45 9.94 -10.10
CA TRP A 83 -4.77 10.49 -10.42
C TRP A 83 -4.69 12.01 -10.53
N SER A 84 -5.56 12.64 -11.33
CA SER A 84 -5.51 14.10 -11.57
C SER A 84 -6.73 14.84 -11.01
N ASP A 85 -7.91 14.22 -11.12
CA ASP A 85 -9.21 14.74 -10.71
C ASP A 85 -10.05 13.67 -9.98
N GLY A 86 -11.27 14.03 -9.59
CA GLY A 86 -12.16 13.13 -8.85
C GLY A 86 -12.56 11.88 -9.63
N GLU A 87 -12.85 12.02 -10.94
CA GLU A 87 -13.22 10.90 -11.81
C GLU A 87 -12.04 9.93 -12.00
N GLY A 88 -10.84 10.46 -12.21
CA GLY A 88 -9.62 9.67 -12.28
C GLY A 88 -9.32 8.94 -10.98
N LEU A 89 -9.51 9.61 -9.83
CA LEU A 89 -9.35 8.97 -8.53
C LEU A 89 -10.36 7.83 -8.34
N GLU A 90 -11.64 8.05 -8.68
CA GLU A 90 -12.67 7.02 -8.62
C GLU A 90 -12.31 5.80 -9.47
N ALA A 91 -11.93 6.00 -10.73
CA ALA A 91 -11.58 4.93 -11.65
C ALA A 91 -10.39 4.09 -11.13
N VAL A 92 -9.35 4.75 -10.64
CA VAL A 92 -8.13 4.12 -10.11
C VAL A 92 -8.43 3.37 -8.80
N LEU A 93 -9.21 3.97 -7.91
CA LEU A 93 -9.59 3.39 -6.62
C LEU A 93 -10.44 2.13 -6.81
N LEU A 94 -11.50 2.22 -7.61
CA LEU A 94 -12.38 1.08 -7.91
C LEU A 94 -11.61 -0.07 -8.56
N SER A 95 -10.71 0.24 -9.50
CA SER A 95 -9.88 -0.77 -10.15
C SER A 95 -8.96 -1.47 -9.15
N SER A 96 -8.38 -0.73 -8.21
CA SER A 96 -7.48 -1.28 -7.19
C SER A 96 -8.22 -2.17 -6.19
N ILE A 97 -9.42 -1.76 -5.75
CA ILE A 97 -10.29 -2.57 -4.89
C ILE A 97 -10.71 -3.86 -5.61
N LYS A 98 -11.15 -3.77 -6.87
CA LYS A 98 -11.52 -4.94 -7.66
C LYS A 98 -10.36 -5.93 -7.79
N ARG A 99 -9.14 -5.45 -8.08
CA ARG A 99 -7.93 -6.31 -8.13
C ARG A 99 -7.65 -6.97 -6.78
N ALA A 100 -7.78 -6.23 -5.67
CA ALA A 100 -7.58 -6.77 -4.34
C ALA A 100 -8.59 -7.87 -4.00
N LEU A 101 -9.87 -7.67 -4.33
CA LEU A 101 -10.93 -8.67 -4.10
C LEU A 101 -10.73 -9.93 -4.95
N ILE A 102 -10.36 -9.78 -6.23
CA ILE A 102 -10.06 -10.93 -7.10
C ILE A 102 -8.87 -11.72 -6.55
N SER A 103 -7.80 -11.04 -6.13
CA SER A 103 -6.64 -11.66 -5.52
C SER A 103 -6.99 -12.41 -4.23
N TYR A 104 -7.94 -11.91 -3.45
CA TYR A 104 -8.45 -12.59 -2.25
C TYR A 104 -9.23 -13.86 -2.62
N CYS A 105 -10.20 -13.77 -3.55
CA CYS A 105 -11.02 -14.91 -3.96
C CYS A 105 -10.21 -16.06 -4.57
N GLN A 106 -9.12 -15.76 -5.28
CA GLN A 106 -8.22 -16.79 -5.84
C GLN A 106 -7.47 -17.56 -4.76
N HIS A 107 -7.13 -16.91 -3.65
CA HIS A 107 -6.45 -17.56 -2.52
C HIS A 107 -7.38 -18.54 -1.81
N GLU A 108 -8.65 -18.18 -1.60
CA GLU A 108 -9.68 -19.04 -0.98
C GLU A 108 -9.94 -20.31 -1.83
N ASN A 109 -10.04 -20.18 -3.15
CA ASN A 109 -10.29 -21.32 -4.04
C ASN A 109 -9.09 -22.29 -4.16
N GLY A 110 -7.88 -21.85 -3.80
CA GLY A 110 -6.68 -22.69 -3.79
C GLY A 110 -6.53 -23.54 -2.53
N ASN A 111 -7.38 -23.35 -1.52
CA ASN A 111 -7.29 -23.99 -0.20
C ASN A 111 -8.34 -25.12 0.00
N PHE A 112 -8.84 -25.72 -1.09
CA PHE A 112 -9.70 -26.90 -1.00
C PHE A 112 -8.81 -28.11 -0.70
N ASP A 113 -8.60 -28.37 0.60
CA ASP A 113 -7.98 -29.60 1.07
C ASP A 113 -8.74 -30.80 0.51
N GLU A 114 -8.00 -31.65 -0.20
CA GLU A 114 -8.41 -32.99 -0.60
C GLU A 114 -9.04 -33.70 0.63
N PRO A 115 -10.26 -34.27 0.52
CA PRO A 115 -10.86 -34.92 1.67
C PRO A 115 -9.93 -36.06 2.09
N SER A 116 -9.41 -36.02 3.32
CA SER A 116 -8.67 -37.14 3.87
C SER A 116 -9.61 -38.34 3.81
N ALA A 117 -9.29 -39.31 2.95
CA ALA A 117 -9.98 -40.56 2.86
C ALA A 117 -10.05 -41.19 4.26
N TYR A 118 -11.27 -41.35 4.77
CA TYR A 118 -11.59 -42.28 5.85
C TYR A 118 -12.45 -43.40 5.25
#